data_AF-A0A7Y4QLU6-F1
#
_entry.id   AF-A0A7Y4QLU6-F1
#
_cell.length_a   1.000
_cell.length_b   1.000
_cell.length_c   1.000
_cell.angle_alpha   90.00
_cell.angle_beta   90.00
_cell.angle_gamma   90.00
#
_symmetry.space_group_name_H-M   'P 1'
#
loop_
_entity.id
_entity.type
_entity.pdbx_description
1 polymer ?
#
loop_
_entity_poly.entity_id
_entity_poly.type
_entity_poly.pdbx_seq_one_letter_code
_entity_poly.pdbx_strand_id
1 'polypeptide(L)'
;MKEKIKMRDGDTILIMVKDGEVAHFSWNMSWPHAEFVRRATGKLPEGAWVGTVSKLEGQVAAISSKHFFGYQLPAPPEVADVVNRNFE
;
A
#
# COMPACT_ATOMS: atom_id res chain seq x y z
N MET A 1 7.44 -20.24 -1.55
CA MET A 1 6.38 -19.24 -1.30
C MET A 1 6.95 -18.26 -0.29
N LYS A 2 6.97 -16.94 -0.57
CA LYS A 2 7.35 -15.94 0.45
C LYS A 2 6.27 -15.95 1.54
N GLU A 3 6.67 -15.87 2.81
CA GLU A 3 5.72 -15.66 3.90
C GLU A 3 5.01 -14.31 3.72
N LYS A 4 3.68 -14.31 3.86
CA LYS A 4 2.89 -13.08 3.76
C LYS A 4 2.98 -12.31 5.07
N ILE A 5 2.84 -10.99 4.97
CA ILE A 5 2.76 -10.08 6.10
C ILE A 5 1.38 -10.26 6.77
N LYS A 6 1.40 -10.72 8.01
CA LYS A 6 0.18 -10.95 8.81
C LYS A 6 -0.43 -9.62 9.26
N MET A 7 -1.71 -9.45 8.97
CA MET A 7 -2.56 -8.35 9.40
C MET A 7 -3.69 -8.88 10.30
N ARG A 8 -4.05 -8.08 11.30
CA ARG A 8 -5.25 -8.25 12.10
C ARG A 8 -6.39 -7.51 11.44
N ASP A 9 -7.61 -7.96 11.68
CA ASP A 9 -8.79 -7.17 11.28
C ASP A 9 -8.76 -5.81 11.99
N GLY A 10 -9.01 -4.75 11.22
CA GLY A 10 -8.86 -3.36 11.63
C GLY A 10 -7.49 -2.77 11.32
N ASP A 11 -6.48 -3.58 10.98
CA ASP A 11 -5.16 -3.06 10.63
C ASP A 11 -5.23 -2.27 9.33
N THR A 12 -4.47 -1.18 9.28
CA THR A 12 -4.19 -0.41 8.07
C THR A 12 -2.70 -0.10 8.03
N ILE A 13 -2.12 -0.21 6.84
CA ILE A 13 -0.70 0.01 6.57
C ILE A 13 -0.53 0.91 5.36
N LEU A 14 0.55 1.69 5.36
CA LEU A 14 0.99 2.44 4.18
C LEU A 14 1.83 1.52 3.31
N ILE A 15 1.60 1.54 1.99
CA ILE A 15 2.39 0.74 1.05
C ILE A 15 2.78 1.55 -0.19
N MET A 16 3.88 1.13 -0.80
CA MET A 16 4.32 1.53 -2.13
C MET A 16 4.54 0.28 -2.97
N VAL A 17 3.99 0.25 -4.17
CA VAL A 17 4.16 -0.83 -5.14
C VAL A 17 4.90 -0.30 -6.36
N LYS A 18 5.88 -1.04 -6.85
CA LYS A 18 6.63 -0.70 -8.06
C LYS A 18 7.05 -1.98 -8.75
N ASP A 19 6.98 -2.00 -10.08
CA ASP A 19 7.43 -3.14 -10.91
C ASP A 19 6.81 -4.49 -10.48
N GLY A 20 5.56 -4.47 -10.01
CA GLY A 20 4.82 -5.67 -9.58
C GLY A 20 5.22 -6.22 -8.20
N GLU A 21 5.92 -5.43 -7.37
CA GLU A 21 6.31 -5.81 -6.01
C GLU A 21 6.02 -4.72 -4.99
N VAL A 22 5.86 -5.10 -3.71
CA VAL A 22 5.81 -4.14 -2.60
C VAL A 22 7.21 -3.59 -2.36
N ALA A 23 7.47 -2.38 -2.84
CA ALA A 23 8.77 -1.73 -2.69
C ALA A 23 9.02 -1.27 -1.25
N HIS A 24 8.00 -0.71 -0.60
CA HIS A 24 8.06 -0.26 0.79
C HIS A 24 6.71 -0.42 1.48
N PHE A 25 6.71 -0.66 2.78
CA PHE A 25 5.51 -0.57 3.61
C PHE A 25 5.83 -0.02 5.00
N SER A 26 4.81 0.49 5.70
CA SER A 26 4.94 0.97 7.08
C SER A 26 3.64 0.80 7.86
N TRP A 27 3.77 0.36 9.11
CA TRP A 27 2.69 0.33 10.10
C TRP A 27 2.44 1.71 10.75
N ASN A 28 3.30 2.70 10.49
CA ASN A 28 3.18 4.00 11.11
C ASN A 28 2.14 4.87 10.38
N MET A 29 0.88 4.67 10.74
CA MET A 29 -0.26 5.42 10.19
C MET A 29 -0.30 6.89 10.65
N SER A 30 0.63 7.35 11.50
CA SER A 30 0.77 8.77 11.83
C SER A 30 1.38 9.58 10.68
N TRP A 31 1.90 8.93 9.64
CA TRP A 31 2.45 9.61 8.47
C TRP A 31 1.41 9.77 7.36
N PRO A 32 1.26 10.97 6.77
CA PRO A 32 0.56 11.09 5.50
C PRO A 32 1.36 10.41 4.37
N HIS A 33 0.68 10.04 3.29
CA HIS A 33 1.33 9.39 2.12
C HIS A 33 2.55 10.16 1.61
N ALA A 34 2.50 11.49 1.57
CA ALA A 34 3.62 12.32 1.11
C ALA A 34 4.87 12.16 2.00
N GLU A 35 4.69 12.10 3.32
CA GLU A 35 5.79 11.92 4.28
C GLU A 35 6.35 10.50 4.22
N PHE A 36 5.48 9.50 4.05
CA PHE A 36 5.91 8.12 3.82
C PHE A 36 6.78 8.00 2.56
N VAL A 37 6.35 8.57 1.43
CA VAL A 37 7.13 8.59 0.19
C VAL A 37 8.45 9.33 0.37
N ARG A 38 8.43 10.51 1.00
CA ARG A 38 9.64 11.31 1.27
C ARG A 38 10.67 10.52 2.08
N ARG A 39 10.23 9.77 3.09
CA ARG A 39 11.10 8.94 3.93
C ARG A 39 11.61 7.70 3.20
N ALA A 40 10.77 7.07 2.39
CA ALA A 40 11.12 5.84 1.69
C ALA A 40 12.07 6.07 0.51
N THR A 41 11.79 7.08 -0.31
CA THR A 41 12.43 7.27 -1.63
C THR A 41 12.70 8.75 -1.97
N GLY A 42 12.38 9.68 -1.08
CA GLY A 42 12.49 11.13 -1.31
C GLY A 42 11.33 11.70 -2.14
N LYS A 43 11.01 11.06 -3.27
CA LYS A 43 9.86 11.38 -4.15
C LYS A 43 9.28 10.09 -4.72
N LEU A 44 8.00 10.10 -5.12
CA LEU A 44 7.37 8.91 -5.68
C LEU A 44 8.11 8.52 -6.96
N PRO A 45 8.70 7.31 -7.04
CA PRO A 45 9.37 6.87 -8.26
C PRO A 45 8.39 6.80 -9.43
N GLU A 46 8.89 7.03 -10.64
CA GLU A 46 8.07 6.85 -11.84
C GLU A 46 7.57 5.41 -11.94
N GLY A 47 6.30 5.25 -12.34
CA GLY A 47 5.62 3.96 -12.40
C GLY A 47 5.27 3.34 -11.03
N ALA A 48 5.58 4.00 -9.91
CA ALA A 48 5.19 3.50 -8.59
C ALA A 48 3.76 3.91 -8.23
N TRP A 49 3.08 3.00 -7.53
CA TRP A 49 1.81 3.24 -6.88
C TRP A 49 1.99 3.42 -5.37
N VAL A 50 1.20 4.26 -4.73
CA VAL A 50 1.21 4.48 -3.28
C VAL A 50 -0.19 4.59 -2.71
N GLY A 51 -0.40 3.99 -1.55
CA GLY A 51 -1.71 4.01 -0.90
C GLY A 51 -1.69 3.30 0.45
N THR A 52 -2.86 2.90 0.88
CA THR A 52 -3.05 2.08 2.08
C THR A 52 -3.54 0.70 1.74
N VAL A 53 -3.16 -0.29 2.54
CA VAL A 53 -3.81 -1.59 2.61
C VAL A 53 -4.49 -1.71 3.95
N SER A 54 -5.75 -2.12 3.96
CA SER A 54 -6.52 -2.37 5.16
C SER A 54 -7.04 -3.80 5.17
N LYS A 55 -7.08 -4.41 6.34
CA LYS A 55 -7.77 -5.68 6.54
C LYS A 55 -9.06 -5.45 7.32
N LEU A 56 -10.20 -5.77 6.72
CA LEU A 56 -11.52 -5.59 7.31
C LEU A 56 -12.35 -6.86 7.04
N GLU A 57 -12.93 -7.43 8.09
CA GLU A 57 -13.75 -8.64 8.02
C GLU A 57 -13.05 -9.80 7.28
N GLY A 58 -11.75 -10.00 7.59
CA GLY A 58 -10.92 -11.00 6.95
C GLY A 58 -10.50 -10.69 5.51
N GLN A 59 -10.92 -9.57 4.92
CA GLN A 59 -10.59 -9.18 3.55
C GLN A 59 -9.51 -8.10 3.51
N VAL A 60 -8.52 -8.29 2.65
CA VAL A 60 -7.45 -7.31 2.40
C VAL A 60 -7.82 -6.46 1.19
N ALA A 61 -7.86 -5.13 1.38
CA ALA A 61 -8.20 -4.17 0.33
C ALA A 61 -7.15 -3.06 0.25
N ALA A 62 -6.84 -2.62 -0.96
CA ALA A 62 -5.90 -1.54 -1.23
C ALA A 62 -6.62 -0.30 -1.76
N ILE A 63 -6.28 0.87 -1.22
CA ILE A 63 -6.90 2.16 -1.57
C ILE A 63 -5.83 3.15 -2.01
N SER A 64 -6.08 3.80 -3.15
CA SER A 64 -5.14 4.75 -3.78
C SER A 64 -5.01 6.05 -3.00
N SER A 65 -3.80 6.61 -2.98
CA SER A 65 -3.54 7.91 -2.35
C SER A 65 -4.19 9.07 -3.11
N LYS A 66 -5.11 9.78 -2.46
CA LYS A 66 -5.67 11.03 -2.97
C LYS A 66 -4.60 12.08 -3.27
N HIS A 67 -3.52 12.12 -2.50
CA HIS A 67 -2.46 13.11 -2.67
C HIS A 67 -1.71 12.92 -4.00
N PHE A 68 -1.41 11.68 -4.38
CA PHE A 68 -0.62 11.38 -5.57
C PHE A 68 -1.47 11.18 -6.83
N PHE A 69 -2.72 10.73 -6.69
CA PHE A 69 -3.59 10.41 -7.83
C PHE A 69 -4.79 11.33 -7.98
N GLY A 70 -5.04 12.24 -7.03
CA GLY A 70 -6.20 13.15 -7.03
C GLY A 70 -7.52 12.50 -6.61
N TYR A 71 -7.55 11.18 -6.41
CA TYR A 71 -8.74 10.43 -6.00
C TYR A 71 -8.41 9.34 -4.97
N GLN A 72 -9.45 8.87 -4.28
CA GLN A 72 -9.38 7.76 -3.34
C GLN A 72 -10.34 6.66 -3.80
N LEU A 73 -9.80 5.73 -4.58
CA LEU A 73 -10.52 4.59 -5.16
C LEU A 73 -9.74 3.31 -4.86
N PRO A 74 -10.38 2.12 -5.00
CA PRO A 74 -9.67 0.85 -5.00
C PRO A 74 -8.43 0.89 -5.88
N ALA A 75 -7.38 0.22 -5.44
CA ALA A 75 -6.15 0.10 -6.22
C ALA A 75 -6.43 -0.56 -7.57
N PRO A 76 -5.65 -0.24 -8.62
CA PRO A 76 -5.70 -0.96 -9.88
C PRO A 76 -5.57 -2.48 -9.69
N PRO A 77 -6.16 -3.32 -10.55
CA PRO A 77 -6.13 -4.78 -10.41
C PRO A 77 -4.73 -5.35 -10.20
N GLU A 78 -3.74 -4.84 -10.93
CA GLU A 78 -2.35 -5.26 -10.84
C GLU A 78 -1.74 -4.99 -9.45
N VAL A 79 -2.14 -3.90 -8.78
CA VAL A 79 -1.73 -3.58 -7.42
C VAL A 79 -2.48 -4.45 -6.41
N ALA A 80 -3.77 -4.68 -6.62
CA ALA A 80 -4.56 -5.55 -5.76
C ALA A 80 -3.99 -6.99 -5.76
N ASP A 81 -3.53 -7.49 -6.90
CA ASP A 81 -2.86 -8.79 -7.01
C ASP A 81 -1.52 -8.81 -6.28
N VAL A 82 -0.73 -7.73 -6.32
CA VAL A 82 0.48 -7.60 -5.51
C VAL A 82 0.14 -7.66 -4.03
N VAL A 83 -0.89 -6.94 -3.60
CA VAL A 83 -1.30 -6.88 -2.20
C VAL A 83 -1.77 -8.25 -1.69
N ASN A 84 -2.66 -8.93 -2.41
CA ASN A 84 -3.16 -10.26 -2.04
C ASN A 84 -2.06 -11.34 -1.98
N ARG A 85 -0.97 -11.16 -2.74
CA ARG A 85 0.21 -12.04 -2.69
C ARG A 85 1.12 -11.77 -1.50
N ASN A 86 1.09 -10.57 -0.91
CA ASN A 86 2.04 -10.14 0.12
C ASN A 86 1.42 -9.96 1.51
N PHE A 87 0.10 -9.79 1.62
CA PHE A 87 -0.58 -9.53 2.88
C PHE A 87 -1.68 -10.55 3.14
N GLU A 88 -1.90 -10.93 4.40
CA GLU A 88 -2.99 -11.82 4.81
C GLU A 88 -3.53 -11.54 6.21
#